data_AF-A0A2Z3KB97-F1
#
_entry.id   AF-A0A2Z3KB97-F1
#
_cell.length_a   1.000
_cell.length_b   1.000
_cell.length_c   1.000
_cell.angle_alpha   90.00
_cell.angle_beta   90.00
_cell.angle_gamma   90.00
#
_symmetry.space_group_name_H-M   'P 1'
#
loop_
_entity.id
_entity.type
_entity.pdbx_description
1 polymer ?
#
loop_
_entity_poly.entity_id
_entity_poly.type
_entity_poly.pdbx_seq_one_letter_code
_entity_poly.pdbx_strand_id
1 'polypeptide(L)'
;MKTYRKKLKVHFGNLSMSPRFGVHYEEMEKLAKAMNKINDDNFDEVARALLNDLNFIKLTHSKGLSRGFIPLYEELKEVYAEPDSLETSVILKAYKKNQKLKWSNIIIGLLLALLLVLTFLFLR
;
A
#
# COMPACT_ATOMS: atom_id res chain seq x y z
N MET A 1 5.00 -4.57 24.96
CA MET A 1 5.67 -3.93 23.81
C MET A 1 6.76 -4.78 23.14
N LYS A 2 7.81 -5.27 23.84
CA LYS A 2 8.91 -6.07 23.23
C LYS A 2 8.45 -7.32 22.44
N THR A 3 7.31 -7.91 22.79
CA THR A 3 6.76 -9.12 22.16
C THR A 3 6.27 -8.88 20.73
N TYR A 4 5.68 -7.72 20.43
CA TYR A 4 5.10 -7.42 19.11
C TYR A 4 6.16 -7.09 18.08
N ARG A 5 7.23 -6.37 18.45
CA ARG A 5 8.39 -6.13 17.59
C ARG A 5 9.05 -7.43 17.16
N LYS A 6 9.15 -8.40 18.07
CA LYS A 6 9.68 -9.73 17.78
C LYS A 6 8.75 -10.49 16.83
N LYS A 7 7.43 -10.44 17.05
CA LYS A 7 6.43 -11.04 16.14
C LYS A 7 6.44 -10.44 14.74
N LEU A 8 6.48 -9.11 14.60
CA LEU A 8 6.57 -8.41 13.30
C LEU A 8 7.83 -8.79 12.53
N LYS A 9 8.98 -8.84 13.21
CA LYS A 9 10.24 -9.34 12.62
C LYS A 9 10.13 -10.80 12.18
N VAL A 10 9.50 -11.65 12.99
CA VAL A 10 9.28 -13.06 12.66
C VAL A 10 8.34 -13.21 11.46
N HIS A 11 7.24 -12.46 11.41
CA HIS A 11 6.33 -12.46 10.26
C HIS A 11 6.98 -11.92 8.99
N PHE A 12 7.74 -10.83 9.06
CA PHE A 12 8.52 -10.34 7.91
C PHE A 12 9.57 -11.35 7.45
N GLY A 13 10.30 -11.97 8.39
CA GLY A 13 11.25 -13.04 8.09
C GLY A 13 10.59 -14.20 7.36
N ASN A 14 9.46 -14.67 7.87
CA ASN A 14 8.68 -15.76 7.26
C ASN A 14 8.10 -15.40 5.89
N LEU A 15 7.69 -14.15 5.69
CA LEU A 15 7.19 -13.64 4.40
C LEU A 15 8.31 -13.51 3.37
N SER A 16 9.48 -13.00 3.76
CA SER A 16 10.64 -12.81 2.88
C SER A 16 11.28 -14.12 2.41
N MET A 17 11.11 -15.21 3.17
CA MET A 17 11.71 -16.52 2.86
C MET A 17 10.81 -17.45 2.06
N SER A 18 9.54 -17.08 1.79
CA SER A 18 8.60 -17.98 1.13
C SER A 18 8.22 -17.48 -0.27
N PRO A 19 8.88 -17.99 -1.34
CA PRO A 19 8.57 -17.64 -2.73
C PRO A 19 7.21 -18.19 -3.20
N ARG A 20 6.47 -18.89 -2.34
CA ARG A 20 5.17 -19.53 -2.65
C ARG A 20 3.96 -18.69 -2.26
N PHE A 21 4.13 -17.65 -1.46
CA PHE A 21 3.03 -16.72 -1.23
C PHE A 21 3.06 -15.74 -2.40
N GLY A 22 1.99 -15.70 -3.19
CA GLY A 22 1.78 -14.67 -4.20
C GLY A 22 1.56 -13.32 -3.54
N VAL A 23 2.58 -12.83 -2.83
CA VAL A 23 2.56 -11.58 -2.09
C VAL A 23 2.61 -10.45 -3.08
N HIS A 24 1.72 -9.47 -2.92
CA HIS A 24 1.78 -8.27 -3.73
C HIS A 24 3.01 -7.46 -3.33
N TYR A 25 3.79 -7.03 -4.32
CA TYR A 25 4.98 -6.22 -4.10
C TYR A 25 4.70 -5.00 -3.21
N GLU A 26 3.52 -4.37 -3.37
CA GLU A 26 3.10 -3.24 -2.53
C GLU A 26 3.02 -3.60 -1.03
N GLU A 27 2.52 -4.78 -0.66
CA GLU A 27 2.43 -5.20 0.75
C GLU A 27 3.82 -5.35 1.38
N MET A 28 4.75 -5.95 0.62
CA MET A 28 6.15 -6.09 1.03
C MET A 28 6.85 -4.74 1.17
N GLU A 29 6.59 -3.81 0.26
CA GLU A 29 7.17 -2.46 0.30
C GLU A 29 6.68 -1.70 1.55
N LYS A 30 5.38 -1.77 1.85
CA LYS A 30 4.79 -1.15 3.04
C LYS A 30 5.35 -1.75 4.33
N LEU A 31 5.47 -3.07 4.39
CA LEU A 31 6.04 -3.75 5.54
C LEU A 31 7.53 -3.41 5.74
N ALA A 32 8.32 -3.38 4.66
CA ALA A 32 9.73 -2.99 4.72
C ALA A 32 9.91 -1.54 5.21
N LYS A 33 9.06 -0.61 4.74
CA LYS A 33 9.04 0.78 5.22
C LYS A 33 8.71 0.88 6.70
N ALA A 34 7.71 0.14 7.18
CA ALA A 34 7.36 0.10 8.60
C ALA A 34 8.53 -0.45 9.45
N MET A 35 9.14 -1.55 9.00
CA MET A 35 10.27 -2.18 9.67
C MET A 35 11.50 -1.27 9.80
N ASN A 36 11.78 -0.46 8.79
CA ASN A 36 12.91 0.50 8.82
C ASN A 36 12.65 1.70 9.73
N LYS A 37 11.39 2.07 9.95
CA LYS A 37 11.01 3.23 10.78
C LYS A 37 10.80 2.88 12.25
N ILE A 38 10.68 1.59 12.57
CA ILE A 38 10.33 1.12 13.91
C ILE A 38 11.48 1.40 14.90
N ASN A 39 11.19 2.24 15.88
CA ASN A 39 11.96 2.40 17.12
C ASN A 39 11.03 2.13 18.32
N ASP A 40 11.58 2.07 19.53
CA ASP A 40 10.77 1.71 20.70
C ASP A 40 9.79 2.84 21.11
N ASP A 41 10.05 4.09 20.70
CA ASP A 41 9.25 5.27 21.05
C ASP A 41 8.10 5.55 20.06
N ASN A 42 8.19 5.05 18.83
CA ASN A 42 7.22 5.28 17.75
C ASN A 42 6.50 4.01 17.29
N PHE A 43 6.71 2.89 18.00
CA PHE A 43 6.24 1.57 17.58
C PHE A 43 4.74 1.54 17.28
N ASP A 44 3.94 2.10 18.17
CA ASP A 44 2.48 2.09 18.05
C ASP A 44 1.98 2.95 16.88
N GLU A 45 2.63 4.08 16.62
CA GLU A 45 2.34 4.94 15.47
C GLU A 45 2.67 4.21 14.16
N VAL A 46 3.83 3.54 14.11
CA VAL A 46 4.25 2.77 12.93
C VAL A 46 3.35 1.56 12.70
N ALA A 47 2.91 0.87 13.77
CA ALA A 47 1.98 -0.24 13.69
C ALA A 47 0.60 0.19 13.17
N ARG A 48 0.08 1.34 13.64
CA ARG A 48 -1.15 1.96 13.13
C ARG A 48 -1.00 2.38 11.66
N ALA A 49 0.13 2.97 11.29
CA ALA A 49 0.40 3.36 9.91
C ALA A 49 0.43 2.14 8.98
N LEU A 50 1.08 1.05 9.41
CA LEU A 50 1.11 -0.21 8.68
C LEU A 50 -0.29 -0.83 8.56
N LEU A 51 -1.10 -0.81 9.63
CA LEU A 51 -2.49 -1.26 9.59
C LEU A 51 -3.30 -0.47 8.56
N ASN A 52 -3.16 0.85 8.52
CA ASN A 52 -3.84 1.71 7.55
C ASN A 52 -3.40 1.41 6.10
N ASP A 53 -2.10 1.19 5.89
CA ASP A 53 -1.56 0.81 4.58
C ASP A 53 -2.07 -0.56 4.11
N LEU A 54 -2.16 -1.55 5.00
CA LEU A 54 -2.72 -2.86 4.68
C LEU A 54 -4.24 -2.79 4.47
N ASN A 55 -4.96 -2.00 5.26
CA ASN A 55 -6.38 -1.78 5.06
C ASN A 55 -6.65 -1.09 3.71
N PHE A 56 -5.79 -0.14 3.33
CA PHE A 56 -5.86 0.48 2.02
C PHE A 56 -5.75 -0.54 0.90
N ILE A 57 -4.72 -1.39 0.92
CA ILE A 57 -4.53 -2.46 -0.07
C ILE A 57 -5.75 -3.38 -0.09
N LYS A 58 -6.25 -3.80 1.08
CA LYS A 58 -7.45 -4.64 1.21
C LYS A 58 -8.66 -4.05 0.48
N LEU A 59 -8.82 -2.72 0.54
CA LEU A 59 -9.96 -1.99 -0.03
C LEU A 59 -9.77 -1.62 -1.50
N THR A 60 -8.54 -1.39 -1.96
CA THR A 60 -8.28 -0.91 -3.33
C THR A 60 -7.85 -2.00 -4.30
N HIS A 61 -7.25 -3.10 -3.83
CA HIS A 61 -6.91 -4.23 -4.68
C HIS A 61 -8.14 -5.10 -4.93
N SER A 62 -8.39 -5.45 -6.20
CA SER A 62 -9.48 -6.36 -6.59
C SER A 62 -9.37 -7.75 -5.97
N LYS A 63 -8.15 -8.17 -5.62
CA LYS A 63 -7.85 -9.45 -4.97
C LYS A 63 -7.76 -9.36 -3.43
N GLY A 64 -7.85 -8.16 -2.85
CA GLY A 64 -7.64 -7.90 -1.43
C GLY A 64 -6.20 -8.12 -0.97
N LEU A 65 -6.01 -8.41 0.32
CA LEU A 65 -4.71 -8.75 0.91
C LEU A 65 -4.28 -10.17 0.54
N SER A 66 -2.98 -10.36 0.32
CA SER A 66 -2.37 -11.67 0.11
C SER A 66 -2.52 -12.54 1.35
N ARG A 67 -2.70 -13.86 1.14
CA ARG A 67 -2.90 -14.84 2.21
C ARG A 67 -1.83 -14.78 3.32
N GLY A 68 -0.58 -14.47 2.96
CA GLY A 68 0.51 -14.33 3.93
C GLY A 68 0.39 -13.10 4.84
N PHE A 69 -0.30 -12.04 4.40
CA PHE A 69 -0.47 -10.79 5.14
C PHE A 69 -1.76 -10.74 5.97
N ILE A 70 -2.72 -11.63 5.71
CA ILE A 70 -3.99 -11.69 6.46
C ILE A 70 -3.75 -11.87 7.98
N PRO A 71 -2.91 -12.82 8.45
CA PRO A 71 -2.69 -12.99 9.89
C PRO A 71 -2.11 -11.74 10.55
N LEU A 72 -1.13 -11.10 9.89
CA LEU A 72 -0.51 -9.87 10.36
C LEU A 72 -1.53 -8.73 10.41
N TYR A 73 -2.39 -8.62 9.40
CA TYR A 73 -3.44 -7.61 9.34
C TYR A 73 -4.45 -7.78 10.47
N GLU A 74 -4.95 -8.99 10.72
CA GLU A 74 -5.92 -9.23 11.79
C GLU A 74 -5.30 -9.00 13.18
N GLU A 75 -4.05 -9.42 13.42
CA GLU A 75 -3.34 -9.12 14.68
C GLU A 75 -3.18 -7.60 14.87
N LEU A 76 -2.77 -6.86 13.84
CA LEU A 76 -2.63 -5.41 13.92
C LEU A 76 -3.99 -4.73 14.17
N LYS A 77 -5.04 -5.23 13.51
CA LYS A 77 -6.40 -4.70 13.67
C LYS A 77 -6.92 -4.93 15.08
N GLU A 78 -6.73 -6.11 15.65
CA GLU A 78 -7.18 -6.42 17.02
C GLU A 78 -6.54 -5.50 18.06
N VAL A 79 -5.26 -5.16 17.88
CA VAL A 79 -4.49 -4.39 18.87
C VAL A 79 -4.58 -2.88 18.64
N TYR A 80 -4.65 -2.44 17.38
CA TYR A 80 -4.47 -1.04 17.00
C TYR A 80 -5.63 -0.41 16.24
N ALA A 81 -6.71 -1.16 15.91
CA ALA A 81 -7.90 -0.52 15.35
C ALA A 81 -8.62 0.27 16.46
N GLU A 82 -8.69 1.58 16.31
CA GLU A 82 -9.67 2.35 17.06
C GLU A 82 -11.05 2.16 16.39
N PRO A 83 -12.15 2.12 17.18
CA PRO A 83 -13.49 1.85 16.65
C PRO A 83 -13.95 2.83 15.57
N ASP A 84 -13.40 4.05 15.54
CA ASP A 84 -13.76 5.11 14.59
C ASP A 84 -12.64 5.51 13.60
N SER A 85 -11.43 4.95 13.70
CA SER A 85 -10.27 5.46 12.93
C SER A 85 -10.05 4.80 11.57
N LEU A 86 -10.81 3.76 11.24
CA LEU A 86 -10.78 3.15 9.91
C LEU A 86 -11.61 4.01 8.95
N GLU A 87 -11.16 5.25 8.69
CA GLU A 87 -11.72 6.19 7.70
C GLU A 87 -11.52 5.67 6.26
N THR A 88 -12.16 4.54 6.00
CA THR A 88 -12.24 3.81 4.75
C THR A 88 -12.76 4.75 3.65
N SER A 89 -13.66 5.67 4.00
CA SER A 89 -14.24 6.68 3.10
C SER A 89 -13.23 7.76 2.68
N VAL A 90 -12.40 8.27 3.59
CA VAL A 90 -11.38 9.30 3.30
C VAL A 90 -10.25 8.70 2.47
N ILE A 91 -9.82 7.50 2.82
CA ILE A 91 -8.79 6.74 2.10
C ILE A 91 -9.24 6.43 0.66
N LEU A 92 -10.48 5.94 0.46
CA LEU A 92 -11.05 5.70 -0.87
C LEU A 92 -11.18 6.98 -1.69
N LYS A 93 -11.56 8.10 -1.05
CA LYS A 93 -11.69 9.41 -1.72
C LYS A 93 -10.34 9.94 -2.16
N ALA A 94 -9.30 9.81 -1.34
CA ALA A 94 -7.93 10.21 -1.69
C ALA A 94 -7.37 9.36 -2.84
N TYR A 95 -7.61 8.05 -2.84
CA TYR A 95 -7.20 7.17 -3.94
C TYR A 95 -7.88 7.50 -5.26
N LYS A 96 -9.21 7.65 -5.25
CA LYS A 96 -9.97 8.04 -6.46
C LYS A 96 -9.47 9.37 -7.04
N LYS A 97 -9.14 10.35 -6.17
CA LYS A 97 -8.57 11.64 -6.59
C LYS A 97 -7.20 11.47 -7.26
N ASN A 98 -6.29 10.70 -6.66
CA ASN A 98 -4.95 10.45 -7.20
C ASN A 98 -4.98 9.61 -8.49
N GLN A 99 -5.90 8.66 -8.59
CA GLN A 99 -6.07 7.85 -9.78
C GLN A 99 -6.56 8.71 -10.96
N LYS A 100 -7.51 9.62 -10.73
CA LYS A 100 -8.00 10.57 -11.75
C LYS A 100 -6.88 11.48 -12.29
N LEU A 101 -5.99 11.95 -11.41
CA LEU A 101 -4.82 12.76 -11.80
C LEU A 101 -3.83 11.98 -12.67
N LYS A 102 -3.53 10.71 -12.31
CA LYS A 102 -2.64 9.85 -13.12
C LYS A 102 -3.20 9.62 -14.53
N TRP A 103 -4.48 9.28 -14.65
CA TRP A 103 -5.13 9.08 -15.95
C TRP A 103 -5.17 10.36 -16.79
N SER A 104 -5.42 11.51 -16.16
CA SER A 104 -5.39 12.81 -16.84
C SER A 104 -4.02 13.09 -17.46
N ASN A 105 -2.92 12.85 -16.73
CA ASN A 105 -1.57 13.09 -17.23
C ASN A 105 -1.17 12.12 -18.35
N ILE A 106 -1.62 10.86 -18.29
CA ILE A 106 -1.39 9.88 -19.36
C ILE A 106 -2.12 10.30 -20.63
N ILE A 107 -3.37 10.74 -20.53
CA ILE A 107 -4.17 11.21 -21.68
C ILE A 107 -3.54 12.47 -22.30
N ILE A 108 -3.07 13.42 -21.49
CA ILE A 108 -2.38 14.62 -21.97
C ILE A 108 -1.09 14.24 -22.71
N GLY A 109 -0.31 13.29 -22.18
CA GLY A 109 0.90 12.78 -22.84
C GLY A 109 0.60 12.11 -24.19
N LEU A 110 -0.47 11.30 -24.24
CA LEU A 110 -0.94 10.67 -25.49
C LEU A 110 -1.39 11.71 -26.53
N LEU A 111 -2.12 12.75 -26.11
CA LEU A 111 -2.56 13.83 -26.97
C LEU A 111 -1.37 14.62 -27.54
N LEU A 112 -0.37 14.94 -26.72
CA LEU A 112 0.85 15.62 -27.16
C LEU A 112 1.64 14.78 -28.17
N ALA A 113 1.75 13.47 -27.94
CA ALA A 113 2.40 12.57 -28.89
C ALA A 113 1.68 12.53 -30.24
N LEU A 114 0.34 12.50 -30.23
CA LEU A 114 -0.48 12.49 -31.45
C LEU A 114 -0.36 13.81 -32.23
N LEU A 115 -0.27 14.94 -31.51
CA LEU A 115 -0.09 16.27 -32.09
C LEU A 115 1.30 16.44 -32.74
N LEU A 116 2.35 15.85 -32.15
CA LEU A 116 3.69 15.79 -32.74
C LEU A 116 3.73 14.94 -34.02
N VAL A 117 3.01 13.82 -34.05
CA VAL A 117 2.90 12.98 -35.25
C VAL A 117 2.14 13.72 -36.36
N LEU A 118 1.06 14.42 -36.04
CA LEU A 118 0.28 15.21 -37.01
C LEU A 118 1.08 16.38 -37.57
N THR A 119 1.82 17.10 -36.73
CA THR A 119 2.69 18.20 -37.19
C THR A 119 3.81 17.68 -38.09
N PHE A 120 4.42 16.54 -37.77
CA PHE A 120 5.42 15.90 -38.63
C PHE A 120 4.85 15.46 -39.98
N LEU A 121 3.61 14.95 -40.02
CA LEU A 121 2.93 14.55 -41.26
C LEU A 121 2.58 15.74 -42.16
N PHE A 122 2.28 16.91 -41.60
CA PHE A 122 1.98 18.14 -42.36
C PHE A 122 3.23 18.92 -42.78
N LEU A 123 4.36 18.75 -42.08
CA LEU A 123 5.63 19.41 -42.42
C LEU A 123 6.41 18.68 -43.53
N ARG A 124 5.96 17.50 -43.93
CA ARG A 124 6.52 16.66 -44.99
C ARG A 124 5.67 16.73 -46.25
#